data_AF-A0A0A8JH71-F1
#
_entry.id   AF-A0A0A8JH71-F1
#
_cell.length_a   1.000
_cell.length_b   1.000
_cell.length_c   1.000
_cell.angle_alpha   90.00
_cell.angle_beta   90.00
_cell.angle_gamma   90.00
#
_symmetry.space_group_name_H-M   'P 1'
#
loop_
_entity.id
_entity.type
_entity.pdbx_description
1 polymer ?
#
loop_
_entity_poly.entity_id
_entity_poly.type
_entity_poly.pdbx_seq_one_letter_code
_entity_poly.pdbx_strand_id
1 'polypeptide(L)'
;MIFKERAMPKNLVGTEALMRRLHPDHAKYQQIRENHRNTKAGFGGEQDFDKHMKEFRPNYPYAILHDICLKQDGIYFQMDSILITPAFIVIFEVKNYAGKIWIKSKPTQFIRELQSGERKVMTSPIVELERKQYLLNNWLMQRKINLPIKTIVAFAFTNELMMEEELEIKILFTNEVPNYLRTVPIENEIIKREEIQRLTNSVRKHHQEYDPFPMIETMGLAREDILFGVICPSCGCRQMEWIQRKWGCPHCKHASTTSHHDALADWTCLISKRITNKEFREFTFLKNPHVAKRLLLRSGLSKRGERRGAYYVME
;
A
#
# COMPACT_ATOMS: atom_id res chain seq x y z
N MET A 1 9.19 4.94 -19.25
CA MET A 1 9.99 4.59 -18.05
C MET A 1 9.10 4.56 -16.82
N ILE A 2 9.47 3.82 -15.77
CA ILE A 2 8.75 3.84 -14.47
C ILE A 2 9.32 4.99 -13.63
N PHE A 3 8.47 5.93 -13.23
CA PHE A 3 8.84 7.13 -12.47
C PHE A 3 8.43 7.07 -10.99
N LYS A 4 7.57 6.11 -10.63
CA LYS A 4 7.24 5.75 -9.25
C LYS A 4 7.00 4.25 -9.19
N GLU A 5 7.87 3.56 -8.46
CA GLU A 5 7.70 2.16 -8.08
C GLU A 5 6.63 2.05 -6.99
N ARG A 6 5.98 0.88 -6.92
CA ARG A 6 5.01 0.60 -5.87
C ARG A 6 5.71 0.36 -4.53
N ALA A 7 5.22 1.02 -3.48
CA ALA A 7 5.68 0.81 -2.11
C ALA A 7 4.81 -0.24 -1.43
N MET A 8 5.35 -0.88 -0.38
CA MET A 8 4.52 -1.74 0.48
C MET A 8 3.45 -0.88 1.16
N PRO A 9 2.15 -1.26 1.11
CA PRO A 9 1.10 -0.48 1.72
C PRO A 9 1.30 -0.37 3.24
N LYS A 10 1.23 0.85 3.79
CA LYS A 10 1.35 1.08 5.24
C LYS A 10 0.32 0.30 6.06
N ASN A 11 -0.89 0.09 5.52
CA ASN A 11 -1.90 -0.75 6.16
C ASN A 11 -1.43 -2.21 6.32
N LEU A 12 -0.64 -2.75 5.38
CA LEU A 12 -0.09 -4.10 5.48
C LEU A 12 0.94 -4.18 6.62
N VAL A 13 1.85 -3.20 6.68
CA VAL A 13 2.84 -3.08 7.77
C VAL A 13 2.15 -2.97 9.13
N GLY A 14 1.14 -2.12 9.22
CA GLY A 14 0.39 -1.89 10.45
C GLY A 14 -0.40 -3.10 10.93
N THR A 15 -1.11 -3.78 10.03
CA THR A 15 -1.87 -5.00 10.38
C THR A 15 -0.95 -6.17 10.74
N GLU A 16 0.22 -6.29 10.10
CA GLU A 16 1.23 -7.27 10.48
C GLU A 16 1.78 -7.03 11.89
N ALA A 17 2.07 -5.77 12.23
CA ALA A 17 2.49 -5.38 13.56
C ALA A 17 1.38 -5.66 14.61
N LEU A 18 0.12 -5.35 14.30
CA LEU A 18 -1.02 -5.68 15.17
C LEU A 18 -1.15 -7.19 15.38
N MET A 19 -1.02 -8.02 14.34
CA MET A 19 -1.11 -9.48 14.49
C MET A 19 -0.02 -10.04 15.43
N ARG A 20 1.14 -9.39 15.51
CA ARG A 20 2.23 -9.77 16.44
C ARG A 20 2.03 -9.25 17.86
N ARG A 21 1.27 -8.16 18.02
CA ARG A 21 1.15 -7.41 19.29
C ARG A 21 -0.25 -7.39 19.88
N LEU A 22 -1.25 -7.98 19.25
CA LEU A 22 -2.58 -8.14 19.79
C LEU A 22 -2.77 -9.56 20.31
N HIS A 23 -3.51 -9.72 21.42
CA HIS A 23 -3.87 -11.05 21.88
C HIS A 23 -4.74 -11.77 20.82
N PRO A 24 -4.50 -13.06 20.51
CA PRO A 24 -5.31 -13.80 19.53
C PRO A 24 -6.81 -13.83 19.84
N ASP A 25 -7.17 -13.80 21.14
CA ASP A 25 -8.56 -13.79 21.61
C ASP A 25 -9.19 -12.38 21.64
N HIS A 26 -8.46 -11.34 21.24
CA HIS A 26 -9.01 -10.00 21.18
C HIS A 26 -10.13 -9.93 20.12
N ALA A 27 -11.24 -9.26 20.44
CA ALA A 27 -12.44 -9.22 19.60
C ALA A 27 -12.17 -8.77 18.15
N LYS A 28 -11.20 -7.86 17.95
CA LYS A 28 -10.81 -7.34 16.63
C LYS A 28 -9.76 -8.18 15.88
N TYR A 29 -9.20 -9.22 16.49
CA TYR A 29 -8.07 -9.97 15.90
C TYR A 29 -8.43 -10.59 14.55
N GLN A 30 -9.60 -11.21 14.42
CA GLN A 30 -10.03 -11.81 13.14
C GLN A 30 -10.25 -10.76 12.05
N GLN A 31 -10.88 -9.63 12.40
CA GLN A 31 -11.07 -8.51 11.47
C GLN A 31 -9.73 -7.96 10.96
N ILE A 32 -8.73 -7.81 11.83
CA ILE A 32 -7.38 -7.34 11.47
C ILE A 32 -6.69 -8.36 10.54
N ARG A 33 -6.80 -9.66 10.87
CA ARG A 33 -6.24 -10.75 10.06
C ARG A 33 -6.87 -10.81 8.67
N GLU A 34 -8.18 -10.64 8.57
CA GLU A 34 -8.89 -10.57 7.29
C GLU A 34 -8.48 -9.33 6.47
N ASN A 35 -8.37 -8.16 7.12
CA ASN A 35 -7.87 -6.94 6.48
C ASN A 35 -6.45 -7.13 5.94
N HIS A 36 -5.54 -7.70 6.74
CA HIS A 36 -4.19 -8.04 6.33
C HIS A 36 -4.19 -8.96 5.10
N ARG A 37 -4.97 -10.05 5.14
CA ARG A 37 -5.07 -11.02 4.05
C ARG A 37 -5.58 -10.37 2.77
N ASN A 38 -6.62 -9.55 2.85
CA ASN A 38 -7.21 -8.88 1.70
C ASN A 38 -6.27 -7.84 1.10
N THR A 39 -5.62 -7.02 1.94
CA THR A 39 -4.62 -6.03 1.52
C THR A 39 -3.41 -6.70 0.88
N LYS A 40 -2.92 -7.81 1.46
CA LYS A 40 -1.81 -8.61 0.92
C LYS A 40 -2.15 -9.20 -0.44
N ALA A 41 -3.37 -9.74 -0.60
CA ALA A 41 -3.83 -10.27 -1.87
C ALA A 41 -3.93 -9.16 -2.94
N GLY A 42 -4.56 -8.02 -2.62
CA GLY A 42 -4.63 -6.86 -3.51
C GLY A 42 -3.25 -6.41 -3.97
N PHE A 43 -2.35 -6.15 -3.01
CA PHE A 43 -0.95 -5.77 -3.30
C PHE A 43 -0.23 -6.80 -4.17
N GLY A 44 -0.40 -8.10 -3.92
CA GLY A 44 0.18 -9.14 -4.75
C GLY A 44 -0.30 -9.11 -6.20
N GLY A 45 -1.57 -8.77 -6.44
CA GLY A 45 -2.08 -8.60 -7.80
C GLY A 45 -1.53 -7.37 -8.50
N GLU A 46 -1.37 -6.27 -7.77
CA GLU A 46 -0.73 -5.07 -8.29
C GLU A 46 0.76 -5.31 -8.60
N GLN A 47 1.48 -6.07 -7.77
CA GLN A 47 2.86 -6.46 -8.05
C GLN A 47 2.99 -7.32 -9.31
N ASP A 48 2.01 -8.20 -9.57
CA ASP A 48 1.95 -8.97 -10.81
C ASP A 48 1.73 -8.05 -12.03
N PHE A 49 0.83 -7.06 -11.92
CA PHE A 49 0.68 -6.04 -12.96
C PHE A 49 1.98 -5.27 -13.21
N ASP A 50 2.63 -4.78 -12.15
CA ASP A 50 3.88 -4.01 -12.23
C ASP A 50 4.99 -4.83 -12.92
N LYS A 51 5.05 -6.15 -12.67
CA LYS A 51 5.97 -7.08 -13.33
C LYS A 51 5.75 -7.08 -14.85
N HIS A 52 4.53 -7.27 -15.32
CA HIS A 52 4.22 -7.31 -16.75
C HIS A 52 4.45 -5.94 -17.43
N MET A 53 4.15 -4.85 -16.74
CA MET A 53 4.38 -3.50 -17.29
C MET A 53 5.86 -3.16 -17.53
N LYS A 54 6.82 -3.91 -16.94
CA LYS A 54 8.25 -3.76 -17.27
C LYS A 54 8.59 -4.22 -18.70
N GLU A 55 7.76 -5.05 -19.30
CA GLU A 55 7.87 -5.52 -20.68
C GLU A 55 7.33 -4.49 -21.69
N PHE A 56 6.57 -3.50 -21.22
CA PHE A 56 6.08 -2.41 -22.05
C PHE A 56 7.18 -1.37 -22.30
N ARG A 57 7.81 -1.48 -23.47
CA ARG A 57 8.93 -0.63 -23.91
C ARG A 57 8.69 -0.08 -25.33
N PRO A 58 7.74 0.87 -25.48
CA PRO A 58 7.50 1.50 -26.78
C PRO A 58 8.67 2.42 -27.18
N ASN A 59 8.72 2.77 -28.48
CA ASN A 59 9.72 3.69 -29.04
C ASN A 59 9.38 5.18 -28.86
N TYR A 60 8.22 5.50 -28.28
CA TYR A 60 7.79 6.87 -27.97
C TYR A 60 8.04 7.23 -26.50
N PRO A 61 8.13 8.53 -26.13
CA PRO A 61 8.29 8.91 -24.73
C PRO A 61 7.04 8.57 -23.91
N TYR A 62 7.25 8.00 -22.72
CA TYR A 62 6.16 7.60 -21.83
C TYR A 62 6.58 7.60 -20.35
N ALA A 63 5.61 7.75 -19.46
CA ALA A 63 5.80 7.65 -18.01
C ALA A 63 4.78 6.70 -17.38
N ILE A 64 5.27 5.78 -16.55
CA ILE A 64 4.43 4.91 -15.71
C ILE A 64 4.62 5.34 -14.26
N LEU A 65 3.52 5.49 -13.53
CA LEU A 65 3.53 5.74 -12.09
C LEU A 65 2.57 4.78 -11.40
N HIS A 66 3.07 4.02 -10.44
CA HIS A 66 2.28 3.09 -9.64
C HIS A 66 1.80 3.76 -8.36
N ASP A 67 0.59 3.40 -7.93
CA ASP A 67 0.00 3.79 -6.65
C ASP A 67 0.01 5.31 -6.42
N ILE A 68 -0.77 6.01 -7.24
CA ILE A 68 -0.87 7.47 -7.21
C ILE A 68 -2.20 7.88 -6.58
N CYS A 69 -2.14 8.50 -5.42
CA CYS A 69 -3.26 9.21 -4.82
C CYS A 69 -3.14 10.71 -5.02
N LEU A 70 -4.16 11.33 -5.64
CA LEU A 70 -4.28 12.76 -5.87
C LEU A 70 -5.51 13.32 -5.14
N LYS A 71 -5.60 14.65 -5.12
CA LYS A 71 -6.73 15.37 -4.54
C LYS A 71 -7.33 16.32 -5.56
N GLN A 72 -8.65 16.28 -5.72
CA GLN A 72 -9.43 17.16 -6.56
C GLN A 72 -10.66 17.63 -5.78
N ASP A 73 -10.84 18.94 -5.64
CA ASP A 73 -11.99 19.56 -4.95
C ASP A 73 -12.30 18.96 -3.57
N GLY A 74 -11.27 18.73 -2.77
CA GLY A 74 -11.39 18.12 -1.44
C GLY A 74 -11.43 16.58 -1.45
N ILE A 75 -11.69 15.96 -2.59
CA ILE A 75 -11.85 14.51 -2.75
C ILE A 75 -10.50 13.87 -3.08
N TYR A 76 -10.13 12.87 -2.31
CA TYR A 76 -8.98 12.01 -2.59
C TYR A 76 -9.36 10.88 -3.53
N PHE A 77 -8.48 10.56 -4.48
CA PHE A 77 -8.64 9.43 -5.39
C PHE A 77 -7.31 8.77 -5.69
N GLN A 78 -7.26 7.47 -5.44
CA GLN A 78 -6.10 6.61 -5.67
C GLN A 78 -6.28 5.85 -6.99
N MET A 79 -5.22 5.80 -7.79
CA MET A 79 -5.13 5.07 -9.03
C MET A 79 -4.01 4.04 -8.91
N ASP A 80 -4.33 2.78 -9.19
CA ASP A 80 -3.43 1.67 -8.93
C ASP A 80 -2.18 1.80 -9.81
N SER A 81 -2.37 2.16 -11.08
CA SER A 81 -1.30 2.62 -11.96
C SER A 81 -1.81 3.63 -12.99
N ILE A 82 -0.93 4.51 -13.46
CA ILE A 82 -1.19 5.35 -14.64
C ILE A 82 -0.05 5.24 -15.66
N LEU A 83 -0.40 5.30 -16.94
CA LEU A 83 0.52 5.44 -18.06
C LEU A 83 0.23 6.76 -18.78
N ILE A 84 1.24 7.60 -18.93
CA ILE A 84 1.18 8.85 -19.69
C ILE A 84 1.93 8.63 -21.01
N THR A 85 1.25 8.86 -22.13
CA THR A 85 1.81 8.80 -23.49
C THR A 85 1.72 10.18 -24.16
N PRO A 86 2.25 10.36 -25.38
CA PRO A 86 2.10 11.60 -26.13
C PRO A 86 0.65 11.94 -26.51
N ALA A 87 -0.24 10.95 -26.58
CA ALA A 87 -1.60 11.12 -27.09
C ALA A 87 -2.70 10.91 -26.04
N PHE A 88 -2.44 10.17 -24.96
CA PHE A 88 -3.45 9.87 -23.94
C PHE A 88 -2.82 9.48 -22.59
N ILE A 89 -3.63 9.51 -21.53
CA ILE A 89 -3.35 8.83 -20.26
C ILE A 89 -4.15 7.52 -20.22
N VAL A 90 -3.59 6.47 -19.63
CA VAL A 90 -4.33 5.26 -19.25
C VAL A 90 -4.36 5.16 -17.74
N ILE A 91 -5.54 5.00 -17.15
CA ILE A 91 -5.70 4.59 -15.75
C ILE A 91 -5.95 3.08 -15.72
N PHE A 92 -5.21 2.37 -14.88
CA PHE A 92 -5.38 0.94 -14.66
C PHE A 92 -6.00 0.70 -13.28
N GLU A 93 -7.06 -0.10 -13.24
CA GLU A 93 -7.63 -0.68 -12.02
C GLU A 93 -7.25 -2.16 -11.96
N VAL A 94 -6.45 -2.55 -10.97
CA VAL A 94 -5.97 -3.94 -10.84
C VAL A 94 -6.82 -4.69 -9.83
N LYS A 95 -7.49 -5.76 -10.27
CA LYS A 95 -8.31 -6.61 -9.39
C LYS A 95 -7.68 -7.99 -9.24
N ASN A 96 -7.47 -8.39 -7.99
CA ASN A 96 -7.07 -9.75 -7.64
C ASN A 96 -8.22 -10.44 -6.89
N TYR A 97 -9.12 -11.07 -7.64
CA TYR A 97 -10.24 -11.80 -7.08
C TYR A 97 -9.98 -13.30 -7.14
N ALA A 98 -10.49 -14.06 -6.17
CA ALA A 98 -10.51 -15.52 -6.26
C ALA A 98 -11.79 -16.00 -6.93
N GLY A 99 -11.75 -17.16 -7.58
CA GLY A 99 -12.92 -17.80 -8.17
C GLY A 99 -13.28 -17.27 -9.55
N LYS A 100 -14.44 -17.70 -10.06
CA LYS A 100 -14.96 -17.28 -11.36
C LYS A 100 -15.62 -15.91 -11.22
N ILE A 101 -15.42 -15.04 -12.21
CA ILE A 101 -16.03 -13.70 -12.23
C ILE A 101 -16.99 -13.62 -13.39
N TRP A 102 -18.27 -13.45 -13.07
CA TRP A 102 -19.31 -13.17 -14.04
C TRP A 102 -19.49 -11.66 -14.17
N ILE A 103 -19.52 -11.18 -15.40
CA ILE A 103 -19.63 -9.77 -15.73
C ILE A 103 -20.87 -9.59 -16.59
N LYS A 104 -21.88 -8.93 -16.02
CA LYS A 104 -23.12 -8.57 -16.70
C LYS A 104 -23.02 -7.16 -17.25
N SER A 105 -23.69 -6.86 -18.36
CA SER A 105 -23.62 -5.54 -19.01
C SER A 105 -24.81 -4.63 -18.72
N LYS A 106 -25.98 -5.17 -18.31
CA LYS A 106 -27.25 -4.41 -18.21
C LYS A 106 -28.13 -4.88 -17.03
N PRO A 107 -27.94 -4.35 -15.80
CA PRO A 107 -26.92 -3.39 -15.37
C PRO A 107 -25.53 -4.03 -15.24
N THR A 108 -24.49 -3.20 -15.25
CA THR A 108 -23.13 -3.69 -15.03
C THR A 108 -23.00 -4.29 -13.63
N GLN A 109 -22.78 -5.60 -13.56
CA GLN A 109 -22.62 -6.32 -12.29
C GLN A 109 -21.45 -7.28 -12.37
N PHE A 110 -20.66 -7.29 -11.29
CA PHE A 110 -19.60 -8.26 -11.09
C PHE A 110 -20.07 -9.25 -10.04
N ILE A 111 -20.14 -10.53 -10.39
CA ILE A 111 -20.56 -11.60 -9.49
C ILE A 111 -19.41 -12.59 -9.38
N ARG A 112 -18.90 -12.75 -8.17
CA ARG A 112 -17.88 -13.75 -7.86
C ARG A 112 -18.53 -15.05 -7.46
N GLU A 113 -18.09 -16.14 -8.08
CA GLU A 113 -18.47 -17.51 -7.74
C GLU A 113 -17.25 -18.27 -7.23
N LEU A 114 -17.31 -18.74 -5.99
CA LEU A 114 -16.27 -19.57 -5.39
C LEU A 114 -16.46 -21.04 -5.79
N GLN A 115 -15.43 -21.87 -5.60
CA GLN A 115 -15.51 -23.31 -5.83
C GLN A 115 -16.58 -24.01 -4.97
N SER A 116 -16.95 -23.41 -3.83
CA SER A 116 -18.06 -23.87 -2.99
C SER A 116 -19.44 -23.66 -3.61
N GLY A 117 -19.53 -22.94 -4.74
CA GLY A 117 -20.79 -22.50 -5.34
C GLY A 117 -21.35 -21.20 -4.74
N GLU A 118 -20.70 -20.64 -3.70
CA GLU A 118 -21.11 -19.36 -3.12
C GLU A 118 -20.96 -18.24 -4.16
N ARG A 119 -22.06 -17.51 -4.40
CA ARG A 119 -22.10 -16.35 -5.30
C ARG A 119 -22.28 -15.06 -4.51
N LYS A 120 -21.45 -14.06 -4.82
CA LYS A 120 -21.50 -12.74 -4.19
C LYS A 120 -21.42 -11.63 -5.24
N VAL A 121 -22.40 -10.72 -5.20
CA VAL A 121 -22.34 -9.48 -5.98
C VAL A 121 -21.26 -8.57 -5.39
N MET A 122 -20.40 -8.06 -6.26
CA MET A 122 -19.28 -7.18 -5.94
C MET A 122 -19.52 -5.79 -6.48
N THR A 123 -18.90 -4.80 -5.84
CA THR A 123 -18.81 -3.44 -6.40
C THR A 123 -18.14 -3.49 -7.76
N SER A 124 -18.69 -2.74 -8.71
CA SER A 124 -18.18 -2.69 -10.07
C SER A 124 -16.84 -1.93 -10.12
N PRO A 125 -15.72 -2.55 -10.53
CA PRO A 125 -14.46 -1.85 -10.80
C PRO A 125 -14.61 -0.77 -11.88
N ILE A 126 -15.61 -0.92 -12.77
CA ILE A 126 -15.86 0.04 -13.84
C ILE A 126 -16.32 1.37 -13.26
N VAL A 127 -17.30 1.33 -12.34
CA VAL A 127 -17.82 2.54 -11.67
C VAL A 127 -16.72 3.22 -10.84
N GLU A 128 -15.87 2.43 -10.17
CA GLU A 128 -14.70 2.96 -9.45
C GLU A 128 -13.74 3.70 -10.39
N LEU A 129 -13.51 3.14 -11.59
CA LEU A 129 -12.58 3.66 -12.57
C LEU A 129 -13.13 4.87 -13.33
N GLU A 130 -14.42 4.91 -13.65
CA GLU A 130 -15.14 6.08 -14.20
C GLU A 130 -15.04 7.27 -13.25
N ARG A 131 -15.24 7.05 -11.95
CA ARG A 131 -15.07 8.10 -10.93
C ARG A 131 -13.63 8.62 -10.91
N LYS A 132 -12.63 7.74 -10.98
CA LYS A 132 -11.20 8.13 -11.03
C LYS A 132 -10.89 8.91 -12.31
N GLN A 133 -11.44 8.49 -13.45
CA GLN A 133 -11.29 9.18 -14.74
C GLN A 133 -11.86 10.60 -14.69
N TYR A 134 -13.06 10.78 -14.15
CA TYR A 134 -13.69 12.09 -13.96
C TYR A 134 -12.81 13.02 -13.09
N LEU A 135 -12.35 12.53 -11.93
CA LEU A 135 -11.51 13.32 -11.03
C LEU A 135 -10.15 13.66 -11.63
N LEU A 136 -9.52 12.73 -12.35
CA LEU A 136 -8.27 13.00 -13.05
C LEU A 136 -8.45 14.02 -14.17
N ASN A 137 -9.53 13.92 -14.94
CA ASN A 137 -9.82 14.89 -16.00
C ASN A 137 -9.93 16.31 -15.44
N ASN A 138 -10.69 16.51 -14.36
CA ASN A 138 -10.80 17.80 -13.69
C ASN A 138 -9.45 18.30 -13.17
N TRP A 139 -8.65 17.40 -12.60
CA TRP A 139 -7.31 17.71 -12.10
C TRP A 139 -6.35 18.17 -13.21
N LEU A 140 -6.44 17.58 -14.40
CA LEU A 140 -5.66 17.97 -15.58
C LEU A 140 -6.14 19.30 -16.17
N MET A 141 -7.46 19.50 -16.27
CA MET A 141 -8.06 20.73 -16.81
C MET A 141 -7.69 21.97 -15.97
N GLN A 142 -7.64 21.87 -14.64
CA GLN A 142 -7.15 22.95 -13.77
C GLN A 142 -5.68 23.32 -14.04
N ARG A 143 -4.93 22.43 -14.69
CA ARG A 143 -3.52 22.63 -15.09
C ARG A 143 -3.36 22.92 -16.58
N LYS A 144 -4.47 23.18 -17.29
CA LYS A 144 -4.53 23.45 -18.73
C LYS A 144 -3.96 22.31 -19.59
N ILE A 145 -4.11 21.07 -19.12
CA ILE A 145 -3.71 19.87 -19.86
C ILE A 145 -4.99 19.21 -20.35
N ASN A 146 -5.15 19.13 -21.66
CA ASN A 146 -6.27 18.45 -22.31
C ASN A 146 -5.76 17.19 -23.00
N LEU A 147 -5.63 16.11 -22.23
CA LEU A 147 -5.17 14.81 -22.73
C LEU A 147 -6.27 13.77 -22.53
N PRO A 148 -6.71 13.05 -23.58
CA PRO A 148 -7.68 11.98 -23.46
C PRO A 148 -7.29 10.96 -22.39
N ILE A 149 -8.26 10.49 -21.61
CA ILE A 149 -8.03 9.47 -20.58
C ILE A 149 -8.74 8.18 -21.00
N LYS A 150 -7.98 7.10 -21.14
CA LYS A 150 -8.45 5.74 -21.33
C LYS A 150 -8.42 4.99 -19.99
N THR A 151 -9.23 3.95 -19.88
CA THR A 151 -9.40 3.18 -18.65
C THR A 151 -9.33 1.68 -18.96
N ILE A 152 -8.60 0.93 -18.13
CA ILE A 152 -8.46 -0.52 -18.25
C ILE A 152 -8.66 -1.15 -16.88
N VAL A 153 -9.51 -2.17 -16.81
CA VAL A 153 -9.57 -3.08 -15.66
C VAL A 153 -8.66 -4.27 -15.95
N ALA A 154 -7.65 -4.48 -15.11
CA ALA A 154 -6.70 -5.57 -15.24
C ALA A 154 -6.94 -6.61 -14.14
N PHE A 155 -7.27 -7.85 -14.51
CA PHE A 155 -7.39 -8.96 -13.58
C PHE A 155 -6.03 -9.62 -13.37
N ALA A 156 -5.57 -9.65 -12.13
CA ALA A 156 -4.39 -10.40 -11.75
C ALA A 156 -4.70 -11.89 -11.77
N PHE A 157 -3.79 -12.68 -12.33
CA PHE A 157 -3.89 -14.13 -12.50
C PHE A 157 -5.02 -14.59 -13.44
N THR A 158 -4.98 -15.87 -13.81
CA THR A 158 -5.88 -16.49 -14.78
C THR A 158 -7.21 -16.91 -14.12
N ASN A 159 -8.01 -15.93 -13.69
CA ASN A 159 -9.39 -16.20 -13.30
C ASN A 159 -10.21 -16.68 -14.51
N GLU A 160 -11.26 -17.45 -14.26
CA GLU A 160 -12.28 -17.69 -15.29
C GLU A 160 -13.19 -16.46 -15.37
N LEU A 161 -13.08 -15.69 -16.45
CA LEU A 161 -13.92 -14.52 -16.71
C LEU A 161 -15.06 -14.91 -17.66
N MET A 162 -16.31 -14.69 -17.22
CA MET A 162 -17.52 -14.95 -17.99
C MET A 162 -18.23 -13.63 -18.26
N MET A 163 -18.11 -13.12 -19.49
CA MET A 163 -18.75 -11.87 -19.90
C MET A 163 -20.01 -12.17 -20.71
N GLU A 164 -21.15 -11.57 -20.32
CA GLU A 164 -22.41 -11.72 -21.07
C GLU A 164 -22.35 -11.04 -22.46
N GLU A 165 -21.69 -9.90 -22.54
CA GLU A 165 -21.51 -9.10 -23.77
C GLU A 165 -20.15 -8.40 -23.75
N GLU A 166 -19.69 -7.92 -24.92
CA GLU A 166 -18.53 -7.02 -24.97
C GLU A 166 -18.88 -5.67 -24.35
N LEU A 167 -18.02 -5.20 -23.44
CA LEU A 167 -18.15 -3.90 -22.78
C LEU A 167 -17.29 -2.86 -23.49
N GLU A 168 -17.70 -1.59 -23.43
CA GLU A 168 -16.90 -0.47 -23.98
C GLU A 168 -15.52 -0.35 -23.30
N ILE A 169 -15.49 -0.58 -21.98
CA ILE A 169 -14.25 -0.59 -21.21
C ILE A 169 -13.47 -1.88 -21.43
N LYS A 170 -12.15 -1.76 -21.59
CA LYS A 170 -11.29 -2.93 -21.74
C LYS A 170 -11.03 -3.61 -20.40
N ILE A 171 -11.36 -4.89 -20.37
CA ILE A 171 -11.08 -5.83 -19.28
C ILE A 171 -10.08 -6.84 -19.82
N LEU A 172 -8.92 -6.92 -19.18
CA LEU A 172 -7.79 -7.74 -19.61
C LEU A 172 -7.20 -8.48 -18.43
N PHE A 173 -6.47 -9.55 -18.66
CA PHE A 173 -5.54 -10.06 -17.66
C PHE A 173 -4.27 -9.21 -17.63
N THR A 174 -3.62 -9.14 -16.46
CA THR A 174 -2.38 -8.37 -16.25
C THR A 174 -1.29 -8.67 -17.27
N ASN A 175 -1.15 -9.94 -17.68
CA ASN A 175 -0.20 -10.39 -18.69
C ASN A 175 -0.56 -9.99 -20.13
N GLU A 176 -1.82 -9.67 -20.41
CA GLU A 176 -2.29 -9.24 -21.74
C GLU A 176 -2.10 -7.73 -21.95
N VAL A 177 -2.05 -6.96 -20.87
CA VAL A 177 -1.98 -5.48 -20.92
C VAL A 177 -0.81 -4.98 -21.78
N PRO A 178 0.45 -5.46 -21.64
CA PRO A 178 1.54 -4.98 -22.47
C PRO A 178 1.33 -5.23 -23.96
N ASN A 179 0.76 -6.38 -24.34
CA ASN A 179 0.47 -6.72 -25.73
C ASN A 179 -0.63 -5.80 -26.28
N TYR A 180 -1.72 -5.62 -25.52
CA TYR A 180 -2.79 -4.69 -25.89
C TYR A 180 -2.25 -3.26 -26.08
N LEU A 181 -1.45 -2.75 -25.15
CA LEU A 181 -0.91 -1.39 -25.27
C LEU A 181 0.00 -1.20 -26.50
N ARG A 182 0.64 -2.27 -27.01
CA ARG A 182 1.42 -2.21 -28.26
C ARG A 182 0.55 -2.11 -29.52
N THR A 183 -0.72 -2.56 -29.46
CA THR A 183 -1.65 -2.45 -30.58
C THR A 183 -2.37 -1.10 -30.61
N VAL A 184 -2.37 -0.34 -29.50
CA VAL A 184 -2.95 1.00 -29.44
C VAL A 184 -2.01 2.00 -30.10
N PRO A 185 -2.39 2.62 -31.22
CA PRO A 185 -1.52 3.55 -31.93
C PRO A 185 -1.43 4.89 -31.17
N ILE A 186 -0.28 5.54 -31.30
CA ILE A 186 -0.09 6.94 -30.91
C ILE A 186 -0.37 7.79 -32.16
N GLU A 187 -1.66 7.99 -32.43
CA GLU A 187 -2.13 8.94 -33.43
C GLU A 187 -2.28 10.31 -32.77
N ASN A 188 -1.85 11.38 -33.45
CA ASN A 188 -1.95 12.76 -32.98
C ASN A 188 -1.27 13.00 -31.62
N GLU A 189 0.06 13.16 -31.61
CA GLU A 189 0.77 13.58 -30.40
C GLU A 189 0.24 14.94 -29.91
N ILE A 190 -0.36 14.96 -28.72
CA ILE A 190 -0.92 16.15 -28.08
C ILE A 190 0.14 16.80 -27.18
N ILE A 191 0.98 15.99 -26.52
CA ILE A 191 2.04 16.46 -25.64
C ILE A 191 3.40 15.86 -26.00
N LYS A 192 4.45 16.67 -25.88
CA LYS A 192 5.84 16.26 -26.15
C LYS A 192 6.51 15.63 -24.93
N ARG A 193 7.68 15.04 -25.12
CA ARG A 193 8.52 14.46 -24.05
C ARG A 193 8.68 15.38 -22.83
N GLU A 194 8.96 16.66 -23.05
CA GLU A 194 9.14 17.63 -21.97
C GLU A 194 7.86 17.86 -21.16
N GLU A 195 6.71 17.86 -21.83
CA GLU A 195 5.40 18.03 -21.19
C GLU A 195 4.99 16.77 -20.43
N ILE A 196 5.29 15.58 -20.95
CA ILE A 196 5.18 14.31 -20.21
C ILE A 196 6.01 14.38 -18.94
N GLN A 197 7.26 14.87 -19.01
CA GLN A 197 8.12 15.00 -17.83
C GLN A 197 7.56 16.02 -16.82
N ARG A 198 7.06 17.17 -17.29
CA ARG A 198 6.42 18.20 -16.43
C ARG A 198 5.17 17.65 -15.75
N LEU A 199 4.29 16.97 -16.50
CA LEU A 199 3.09 16.33 -15.95
C LEU A 199 3.47 15.24 -14.94
N THR A 200 4.43 14.38 -15.26
CA THR A 200 4.93 13.33 -14.37
C THR A 200 5.44 13.91 -13.05
N ASN A 201 6.24 14.98 -13.11
CA ASN A 201 6.73 15.67 -11.92
C ASN A 201 5.59 16.34 -11.14
N SER A 202 4.59 16.90 -11.83
CA SER A 202 3.40 17.48 -11.20
C SER A 202 2.60 16.41 -10.46
N VAL A 203 2.36 15.25 -11.06
CA VAL A 203 1.68 14.11 -10.42
C VAL A 203 2.45 13.66 -9.19
N ARG A 204 3.77 13.47 -9.28
CA ARG A 204 4.61 13.08 -8.14
C ARG A 204 4.59 14.13 -7.02
N LYS A 205 4.62 15.41 -7.36
CA LYS A 205 4.57 16.52 -6.38
C LYS A 205 3.25 16.57 -5.63
N HIS A 206 2.13 16.27 -6.29
CA HIS A 206 0.80 16.32 -5.70
C HIS A 206 0.32 14.97 -5.14
N HIS A 207 1.11 13.91 -5.32
CA HIS A 207 0.84 12.62 -4.73
C HIS A 207 0.83 12.71 -3.20
N GLN A 208 -0.22 12.18 -2.58
CA GLN A 208 -0.35 12.10 -1.13
C GLN A 208 -0.46 10.64 -0.73
N GLU A 209 0.61 10.09 -0.17
CA GLU A 209 0.60 8.72 0.34
C GLU A 209 -0.43 8.59 1.47
N TYR A 210 -1.30 7.56 1.39
CA TYR A 210 -2.21 7.25 2.48
C TYR A 210 -1.42 6.72 3.68
N ASP A 211 -1.57 7.37 4.83
CA ASP A 211 -0.91 7.00 6.08
C ASP A 211 -1.95 6.65 7.14
N PRO A 212 -2.23 5.36 7.39
CA PRO A 212 -3.19 4.91 8.40
C PRO A 212 -2.63 4.96 9.83
N PHE A 213 -1.41 5.46 10.02
CA PHE A 213 -0.77 5.46 11.33
C PHE A 213 -1.19 6.68 12.18
N PRO A 214 -1.39 6.50 13.49
CA PRO A 214 -1.19 5.27 14.26
C PRO A 214 -2.34 4.26 14.11
N MET A 215 -2.00 2.99 13.91
CA MET A 215 -3.00 1.95 13.61
C MET A 215 -4.04 1.74 14.72
N ILE A 216 -3.68 2.01 15.99
CA ILE A 216 -4.66 1.87 17.08
C ILE A 216 -5.83 2.85 16.90
N GLU A 217 -5.60 4.04 16.36
CA GLU A 217 -6.68 4.99 16.09
C GLU A 217 -7.54 4.51 14.90
N THR A 218 -6.90 4.16 13.79
CA THR A 218 -7.56 3.69 12.56
C THR A 218 -8.37 2.41 12.77
N MET A 219 -7.93 1.54 13.68
CA MET A 219 -8.61 0.28 14.01
C MET A 219 -9.48 0.39 15.28
N GLY A 220 -9.52 1.54 15.95
CA GLY A 220 -10.26 1.77 17.20
C GLY A 220 -9.84 0.84 18.34
N LEU A 221 -8.54 0.63 18.52
CA LEU A 221 -7.93 -0.13 19.61
C LEU A 221 -7.45 0.82 20.71
N ALA A 222 -7.42 0.33 21.94
CA ALA A 222 -6.80 1.02 23.05
C ALA A 222 -5.29 0.75 23.08
N ARG A 223 -4.53 1.63 23.74
CA ARG A 223 -3.07 1.44 23.87
C ARG A 223 -2.75 0.19 24.71
N GLU A 224 -3.62 -0.12 25.66
CA GLU A 224 -3.54 -1.22 26.60
C GLU A 224 -3.74 -2.59 25.90
N ASP A 225 -4.38 -2.60 24.72
CA ASP A 225 -4.55 -3.81 23.90
C ASP A 225 -3.21 -4.27 23.28
N ILE A 226 -2.23 -3.37 23.20
CA ILE A 226 -0.94 -3.63 22.55
C ILE A 226 0.02 -4.29 23.54
N LEU A 227 0.41 -5.52 23.24
CA LEU A 227 1.37 -6.30 24.01
C LEU A 227 2.78 -5.72 23.88
N PHE A 228 3.36 -5.43 25.04
CA PHE A 228 4.71 -4.89 25.17
C PHE A 228 5.76 -6.00 25.17
N GLY A 229 7.01 -5.59 24.98
CA GLY A 229 8.20 -6.42 24.94
C GLY A 229 8.87 -6.47 23.57
N VAL A 230 10.10 -6.95 23.57
CA VAL A 230 10.91 -7.17 22.37
C VAL A 230 10.71 -8.61 21.88
N ILE A 231 10.20 -8.74 20.66
CA ILE A 231 9.85 -10.02 20.04
C ILE A 231 11.11 -10.71 19.52
N CYS A 232 11.28 -11.97 19.90
CA CYS A 232 12.37 -12.79 19.42
C CYS A 232 12.15 -13.16 17.95
N PRO A 233 13.08 -12.82 17.05
CA PRO A 233 12.93 -13.13 15.62
C PRO A 233 13.01 -14.63 15.33
N SER A 234 13.59 -15.42 16.25
CA SER A 234 13.76 -16.86 16.08
C SER A 234 12.55 -17.69 16.51
N CYS A 235 11.86 -17.31 17.60
CA CYS A 235 10.77 -18.13 18.14
C CYS A 235 9.47 -17.36 18.45
N GLY A 236 9.42 -16.05 18.17
CA GLY A 236 8.25 -15.22 18.42
C GLY A 236 7.96 -14.88 19.89
N CYS A 237 8.76 -15.36 20.85
CA CYS A 237 8.61 -14.99 22.26
C CYS A 237 8.75 -13.47 22.44
N ARG A 238 7.80 -12.81 23.11
CA ARG A 238 7.73 -11.35 23.22
C ARG A 238 8.65 -10.73 24.28
N GLN A 239 9.35 -11.54 25.06
CA GLN A 239 10.11 -11.08 26.22
C GLN A 239 11.59 -11.39 26.04
N MET A 240 12.25 -10.77 25.06
CA MET A 240 13.71 -10.73 25.07
C MET A 240 14.20 -9.79 26.17
N GLU A 241 15.29 -10.18 26.82
CA GLU A 241 15.90 -9.43 27.91
C GLU A 241 17.23 -8.82 27.49
N TRP A 242 17.53 -7.60 27.94
CA TRP A 242 18.82 -6.97 27.67
C TRP A 242 19.88 -7.45 28.67
N ILE A 243 20.74 -8.38 28.24
CA ILE A 243 21.78 -9.01 29.04
C ILE A 243 23.12 -8.89 28.30
N GLN A 244 24.19 -8.51 29.02
CA GLN A 244 25.57 -8.44 28.45
C GLN A 244 25.66 -7.70 27.10
N ARG A 245 24.93 -6.58 26.97
CA ARG A 245 24.87 -5.73 25.76
C ARG A 245 24.20 -6.38 24.53
N LYS A 246 23.37 -7.40 24.73
CA LYS A 246 22.55 -8.04 23.70
C LYS A 246 21.12 -8.26 24.22
N TRP A 247 20.17 -8.36 23.31
CA TRP A 247 18.85 -8.94 23.59
C TRP A 247 19.00 -10.45 23.57
N GLY A 248 18.70 -11.13 24.67
CA GLY A 248 18.68 -12.58 24.79
C GLY A 248 17.26 -13.10 24.96
N CYS A 249 16.89 -14.13 24.21
CA CYS A 249 15.60 -14.80 24.35
C CYS A 249 15.67 -15.84 25.46
N PRO A 250 14.85 -15.75 26.53
CA PRO A 250 14.86 -16.75 27.60
C PRO A 250 14.37 -18.12 27.12
N HIS A 251 13.52 -18.15 26.10
CA HIS A 251 12.88 -19.36 25.55
C HIS A 251 13.82 -20.16 24.63
N CYS A 252 14.30 -19.57 23.53
CA CYS A 252 15.12 -20.29 22.53
C CYS A 252 16.63 -19.97 22.58
N LYS A 253 17.08 -19.13 23.53
CA LYS A 253 18.47 -18.67 23.69
C LYS A 253 19.05 -17.87 22.52
N HIS A 254 18.24 -17.53 21.51
CA HIS A 254 18.64 -16.61 20.45
C HIS A 254 19.09 -15.27 21.04
N ALA A 255 20.19 -14.72 20.51
CA ALA A 255 20.74 -13.45 20.93
C ALA A 255 20.96 -12.50 19.75
N SER A 256 20.60 -11.24 19.93
CA SER A 256 20.73 -10.20 18.89
C SER A 256 21.03 -8.84 19.51
N THR A 257 21.81 -8.01 18.84
CA THR A 257 22.07 -6.62 19.26
C THR A 257 20.98 -5.66 18.81
N THR A 258 20.12 -6.05 17.88
CA THR A 258 19.23 -5.15 17.12
C THR A 258 17.74 -5.52 17.21
N SER A 259 17.33 -6.54 17.96
CA SER A 259 15.89 -6.95 18.05
C SER A 259 14.92 -5.84 18.49
N HIS A 260 15.41 -4.81 19.18
CA HIS A 260 14.62 -3.62 19.50
C HIS A 260 14.22 -2.75 18.30
N HIS A 261 14.85 -2.91 17.13
CA HIS A 261 14.50 -2.18 15.92
C HIS A 261 13.08 -2.52 15.46
N ASP A 262 12.71 -3.80 15.47
CA ASP A 262 11.35 -4.24 15.13
C ASP A 262 10.34 -3.70 16.14
N ALA A 263 10.70 -3.62 17.42
CA ALA A 263 9.87 -2.98 18.43
C ALA A 263 9.68 -1.47 18.17
N LEU A 264 10.72 -0.75 17.74
CA LEU A 264 10.60 0.66 17.36
C LEU A 264 9.76 0.85 16.10
N ALA A 265 9.89 -0.03 15.11
CA ALA A 265 9.04 -0.03 13.92
C ALA A 265 7.56 -0.24 14.29
N ASP A 266 7.28 -1.23 15.15
CA ASP A 266 5.94 -1.48 15.65
C ASP A 266 5.38 -0.29 16.43
N TRP A 267 6.17 0.32 17.31
CA TRP A 267 5.75 1.52 18.02
C TRP A 267 5.36 2.64 17.06
N THR A 268 6.17 2.85 16.02
CA THR A 268 6.01 3.93 15.05
C THR A 268 4.72 3.77 14.25
N CYS A 269 4.37 2.55 13.85
CA CYS A 269 3.15 2.31 13.08
C CYS A 269 1.90 2.13 13.96
N LEU A 270 2.03 1.58 15.17
CA LEU A 270 0.89 1.27 16.03
C LEU A 270 0.49 2.43 16.95
N ILE A 271 1.45 3.11 17.56
CA ILE A 271 1.21 3.99 18.71
C ILE A 271 1.52 5.45 18.37
N SER A 272 2.75 5.76 17.94
CA SER A 272 3.14 7.15 17.67
C SER A 272 4.44 7.26 16.88
N LYS A 273 4.53 8.28 16.02
CA LYS A 273 5.79 8.69 15.36
C LYS A 273 6.84 9.22 16.34
N ARG A 274 6.47 9.49 17.59
CA ARG A 274 7.36 9.97 18.66
C ARG A 274 7.45 8.93 19.75
N ILE A 275 8.63 8.81 20.35
CA ILE A 275 8.82 7.97 21.54
C ILE A 275 9.73 8.66 22.55
N THR A 276 9.32 8.69 23.81
CA THR A 276 10.20 9.15 24.90
C THR A 276 11.08 8.01 25.42
N ASN A 277 12.14 8.34 26.15
CA ASN A 277 12.95 7.31 26.82
C ASN A 277 12.12 6.45 27.78
N LYS A 278 11.17 7.09 28.50
CA LYS A 278 10.26 6.40 29.43
C LYS A 278 9.37 5.42 28.69
N GLU A 279 8.73 5.86 27.60
CA GLU A 279 7.86 5.00 26.79
C GLU A 279 8.62 3.86 26.14
N PHE A 280 9.82 4.11 25.60
CA PHE A 280 10.65 3.05 25.05
C PHE A 280 10.98 1.98 26.10
N ARG A 281 11.30 2.40 27.32
CA ARG A 281 11.57 1.50 28.43
C ARG A 281 10.35 0.68 28.83
N GLU A 282 9.19 1.31 28.95
CA GLU A 282 7.93 0.63 29.26
C GLU A 282 7.59 -0.38 28.16
N PHE A 283 7.67 0.06 26.90
CA PHE A 283 7.34 -0.75 25.74
C PHE A 283 8.29 -1.94 25.51
N THR A 284 9.56 -1.82 25.89
CA THR A 284 10.57 -2.89 25.72
C THR A 284 10.90 -3.64 27.01
N PHE A 285 10.27 -3.27 28.13
CA PHE A 285 10.64 -3.70 29.49
C PHE A 285 12.08 -3.41 29.92
N LEU A 286 12.75 -2.45 29.24
CA LEU A 286 14.11 -2.05 29.58
C LEU A 286 14.13 -1.18 30.85
N LYS A 287 14.93 -1.58 31.84
CA LYS A 287 15.00 -0.84 33.12
C LYS A 287 15.93 0.37 33.10
N ASN A 288 17.05 0.30 32.36
CA ASN A 288 18.11 1.30 32.44
C ASN A 288 17.91 2.47 31.44
N PRO A 289 17.77 3.73 31.92
CA PRO A 289 17.55 4.90 31.06
C PRO A 289 18.75 5.26 30.17
N HIS A 290 19.99 5.01 30.62
CA HIS A 290 21.19 5.28 29.83
C HIS A 290 21.35 4.28 28.68
N VAL A 291 20.99 3.02 28.91
CA VAL A 291 20.92 2.00 27.85
C VAL A 291 19.84 2.37 26.85
N ALA A 292 18.64 2.71 27.32
CA ALA A 292 17.53 3.15 26.47
C ALA A 292 17.92 4.30 25.55
N LYS A 293 18.54 5.35 26.10
CA LYS A 293 19.03 6.51 25.34
C LYS A 293 20.03 6.07 24.25
N ARG A 294 20.95 5.17 24.60
CA ARG A 294 21.96 4.68 23.66
C ARG A 294 21.34 3.87 22.52
N LEU A 295 20.39 3.00 22.83
CA LEU A 295 19.70 2.19 21.82
C LEU A 295 18.91 3.09 20.86
N LEU A 296 18.08 3.99 21.38
CA LEU A 296 17.31 4.94 20.57
C LEU A 296 18.19 5.73 19.58
N LEU A 297 19.31 6.28 20.06
CA LEU A 297 20.25 7.01 19.19
C LEU A 297 20.95 6.11 18.16
N ARG A 298 21.30 4.87 18.53
CA ARG A 298 21.94 3.91 17.62
C ARG A 298 20.98 3.32 16.58
N SER A 299 19.68 3.35 16.85
CA SER A 299 18.63 2.99 15.88
C SER A 299 18.36 4.10 14.86
N GLY A 300 19.15 5.17 14.84
CA GLY A 300 19.01 6.26 13.87
C GLY A 300 17.94 7.29 14.21
N LEU A 301 17.37 7.26 15.42
CA LEU A 301 16.37 8.25 15.81
C LEU A 301 17.03 9.57 16.24
N SER A 302 16.47 10.66 15.73
CA SER A 302 16.86 12.02 16.10
C SER A 302 16.20 12.43 17.42
N LYS A 303 17.02 12.85 18.39
CA LYS A 303 16.53 13.42 19.65
C LYS A 303 16.04 14.85 19.42
N ARG A 304 14.81 15.15 19.87
CA ARG A 304 14.23 16.49 19.88
C ARG A 304 13.83 16.87 21.31
N GLY A 305 13.79 18.17 21.60
CA GLY A 305 13.45 18.69 22.92
C GLY A 305 14.51 18.46 24.00
N GLU A 306 14.26 19.01 25.18
CA GLU A 306 15.19 19.00 26.31
C GLU A 306 14.58 18.44 27.59
N ARG A 307 15.43 17.84 28.45
CA ARG A 307 15.09 17.32 29.77
C ARG A 307 13.81 16.46 29.76
N ARG A 308 12.74 16.91 30.43
CA ARG A 308 11.45 16.19 30.54
C ARG A 308 10.64 16.21 29.25
N GLY A 309 10.92 17.13 28.33
CA GLY A 309 10.29 17.22 27.01
C GLY A 309 11.08 16.51 25.90
N ALA A 310 12.12 15.74 26.24
CA ALA A 310 12.92 15.05 25.24
C ALA A 310 12.22 13.81 24.68
N TYR A 311 12.10 13.75 23.36
CA TYR A 311 11.56 12.61 22.62
C TYR A 311 12.45 12.29 21.40
N TYR A 312 12.17 11.15 20.79
CA TYR A 312 12.91 10.59 19.67
C TYR A 312 11.96 10.34 18.51
N VAL A 313 12.42 10.62 17.29
CA VAL A 313 11.66 10.42 16.05
C VAL A 313 12.53 9.70 15.02
N MET A 314 11.90 8.80 14.26
CA MET A 314 12.49 8.23 13.05
C MET A 314 12.30 9.28 11.94
N GLU A 315 13.38 9.67 11.26
CA GLU A 315 13.35 10.68 10.19
C GLU A 315 12.70 10.20 8.90
#